data_AF-A0A970BI85-F1
#
_entry.id   AF-A0A970BI85-F1
#
_cell.length_a   1.000
_cell.length_b   1.000
_cell.length_c   1.000
_cell.angle_alpha   90.00
_cell.angle_beta   90.00
_cell.angle_gamma   90.00
#
_symmetry.space_group_name_H-M   'P 1'
#
loop_
_entity.id
_entity.type
_entity.pdbx_description
1 polymer ?
#
loop_
_entity_poly.entity_id
_entity_poly.type
_entity_poly.pdbx_seq_one_letter_code
_entity_poly.pdbx_strand_id
1 'polypeptide(L)'
;MRKKLVILFSVLLLTLLVGGCSDLKLPDLGESQEPPALIKVNITFRNGFTLEGYVRGLSPIEDSKALIGGATNTKVYDADGNITGAFNYNHVMFITIVGDEEQKDDGDPGLMQESNTPAANE
;
A
#
# COMPACT_ATOMS: atom_id res chain seq x y z
N MET A 1 -47.87 30.83 15.22
CA MET A 1 -46.72 29.90 15.19
C MET A 1 -45.62 30.34 14.22
N ARG A 2 -45.90 30.53 12.92
CA ARG A 2 -44.90 30.84 11.86
C ARG A 2 -44.03 32.07 12.13
N LYS A 3 -44.62 33.17 12.62
CA LYS A 3 -43.89 34.41 12.96
C LYS A 3 -42.87 34.22 14.09
N LYS A 4 -43.19 33.37 15.09
CA LYS A 4 -42.29 33.05 16.19
C LYS A 4 -41.12 32.16 15.74
N LEU A 5 -41.37 31.26 14.78
CA LEU A 5 -40.35 30.40 14.19
C LEU A 5 -39.32 31.21 13.38
N VAL A 6 -39.78 32.19 12.60
CA VAL A 6 -38.91 33.08 11.81
C VAL A 6 -38.00 33.92 12.72
N ILE A 7 -38.54 34.42 13.83
CA ILE A 7 -37.74 35.18 14.80
C ILE A 7 -36.70 34.28 15.46
N LEU A 8 -37.08 33.06 15.88
CA LEU A 8 -36.15 32.11 16.48
C LEU A 8 -34.99 31.76 15.54
N PHE A 9 -35.31 31.50 14.26
CA PHE A 9 -34.31 31.16 13.25
C PHE A 9 -33.37 32.34 12.94
N SER A 10 -33.91 33.56 12.91
CA SER A 10 -33.14 34.79 12.72
C SER A 10 -32.17 35.03 13.89
N VAL A 11 -32.63 34.86 15.12
CA VAL A 11 -31.79 35.00 16.33
C VAL A 11 -30.69 33.94 16.35
N LEU A 12 -31.02 32.68 16.02
CA LEU A 12 -30.03 31.60 15.95
C LEU A 12 -28.94 31.89 14.90
N LEU A 13 -29.34 32.37 13.72
CA LEU A 13 -28.40 32.72 12.66
C LEU A 13 -27.48 33.88 13.06
N LEU A 14 -28.03 34.88 13.76
CA LEU A 14 -27.26 36.02 14.27
C LEU A 14 -26.26 35.59 15.34
N THR A 15 -26.64 34.65 16.23
CA THR A 15 -25.71 34.10 17.23
C THR A 15 -24.57 33.30 16.61
N LEU A 16 -24.80 32.58 15.50
CA LEU A 16 -23.73 31.89 14.77
C LEU A 16 -22.76 32.86 14.09
N LEU A 17 -23.26 33.97 13.54
CA LEU A 17 -22.44 34.95 12.84
C LEU A 17 -21.57 35.79 13.79
N VAL A 18 -22.06 36.09 14.99
CA VAL A 18 -21.32 36.87 16.00
C VAL A 18 -20.45 35.96 16.87
N GLY A 19 -20.93 34.74 17.17
CA GLY A 19 -20.22 33.74 17.96
C GLY A 19 -19.28 32.89 17.12
N GLY A 20 -18.49 33.52 16.23
CA GLY A 20 -17.53 32.84 15.35
C GLY A 20 -16.84 31.68 16.07
N CYS A 21 -16.75 30.53 15.39
CA CYS A 21 -16.23 29.26 15.93
C CYS A 21 -14.85 29.46 16.57
N SER A 22 -14.84 29.79 17.86
CA SER A 22 -13.64 30.02 18.62
C SER A 22 -13.27 28.71 19.28
N ASP A 23 -12.18 28.12 18.80
CA ASP A 23 -11.46 27.02 19.45
C ASP A 23 -12.28 25.72 19.61
N LEU A 24 -12.86 25.24 18.49
CA LEU A 24 -13.15 23.81 18.34
C LEU A 24 -11.81 23.06 18.27
N LYS A 25 -11.20 22.82 19.44
CA LYS A 25 -10.12 21.84 19.58
C LYS A 25 -10.71 20.46 19.37
N LEU A 26 -10.61 19.98 18.13
CA LEU A 26 -10.82 18.56 17.85
C LEU A 26 -9.85 17.77 18.74
N PRO A 27 -10.29 16.62 19.29
CA PRO A 27 -9.40 15.74 20.03
C PRO A 27 -8.22 15.36 19.13
N ASP A 28 -7.01 15.61 19.65
CA ASP A 28 -5.76 15.26 18.97
C ASP A 28 -5.73 13.74 18.77
N LEU A 29 -5.85 13.32 17.50
CA LEU A 29 -5.94 11.93 17.08
C LEU A 29 -4.54 11.30 17.08
N GLY A 30 -3.91 11.23 18.25
CA GLY A 30 -2.70 10.47 18.52
C GLY A 30 -1.41 11.07 17.95
N GLU A 31 -0.34 10.93 18.72
CA GLU A 31 1.01 11.25 18.27
C GLU A 31 1.27 10.67 16.88
N SER A 32 1.77 11.52 16.00
CA SER A 32 2.20 11.19 14.65
C SER A 32 3.34 10.16 14.73
N GLN A 33 2.99 8.88 14.85
CA GLN A 33 3.94 7.78 14.66
C GLN A 33 4.55 7.95 13.27
N GLU A 34 5.88 7.87 13.22
CA GLU A 34 6.60 7.97 11.96
C GLU A 34 6.05 6.92 10.99
N PRO A 35 5.63 7.34 9.78
CA PRO A 35 4.94 6.42 8.89
C PRO A 35 5.84 5.24 8.51
N PRO A 36 5.27 4.03 8.30
CA PRO A 36 6.03 2.89 7.83
C PRO A 36 6.82 3.22 6.56
N ALA A 37 7.98 2.58 6.41
CA ALA A 37 8.86 2.74 5.26
C ALA A 37 8.11 2.49 3.93
N LEU A 38 8.47 3.27 2.92
CA LEU A 38 7.93 3.16 1.57
C LEU A 38 8.70 2.11 0.78
N ILE A 39 7.98 1.19 0.14
CA ILE A 39 8.55 0.15 -0.72
C ILE A 39 8.18 0.49 -2.16
N LYS A 40 9.17 0.56 -3.05
CA LYS A 40 8.95 0.79 -4.47
C LYS A 40 8.42 -0.49 -5.12
N VAL A 41 7.30 -0.39 -5.83
CA VAL A 41 6.63 -1.55 -6.44
C VAL A 41 6.17 -1.28 -7.87
N ASN A 42 6.08 -2.35 -8.64
CA ASN A 42 5.34 -2.42 -9.89
C ASN A 42 4.10 -3.31 -9.68
N ILE A 43 2.91 -2.74 -9.88
CA ILE A 43 1.63 -3.40 -9.68
C ILE A 43 1.06 -3.73 -11.05
N THR A 44 0.84 -5.01 -11.33
CA THR A 44 0.14 -5.45 -12.54
C THR A 44 -1.30 -5.82 -12.20
N PHE A 45 -2.25 -5.23 -12.91
CA PHE A 45 -3.68 -5.45 -12.74
C PHE A 45 -4.22 -6.51 -13.71
N ARG A 46 -5.36 -7.12 -13.37
CA ARG A 46 -6.00 -8.15 -14.21
C ARG A 46 -6.40 -7.67 -15.61
N ASN A 47 -6.62 -6.37 -15.77
CA ASN A 47 -6.93 -5.74 -17.05
C ASN A 47 -5.68 -5.43 -17.91
N GLY A 48 -4.49 -5.83 -17.46
CA GLY A 48 -3.22 -5.58 -18.15
C GLY A 48 -2.63 -4.20 -17.91
N PHE A 49 -3.29 -3.33 -17.13
CA PHE A 49 -2.69 -2.06 -16.71
C PHE A 49 -1.56 -2.31 -15.71
N THR A 50 -0.52 -1.49 -15.77
CA THR A 50 0.59 -1.51 -14.81
C THR A 50 0.74 -0.15 -14.14
N LEU A 51 1.08 -0.16 -12.86
CA LEU A 51 1.30 1.03 -12.05
C LEU A 51 2.61 0.91 -11.29
N GLU A 52 3.49 1.89 -11.48
CA GLU A 52 4.70 2.04 -10.68
C GLU A 52 4.45 3.09 -9.58
N GLY A 53 4.91 2.80 -8.36
CA GLY A 53 4.80 3.73 -7.25
C GLY A 53 5.35 3.17 -5.96
N TYR A 54 5.04 3.83 -4.85
CA TYR A 54 5.44 3.41 -3.51
C TYR A 54 4.24 3.01 -2.68
N VAL A 55 4.42 2.03 -1.80
CA VAL A 55 3.36 1.49 -0.93
C VAL A 55 3.90 1.24 0.48
N ARG A 56 3.00 1.22 1.47
CA ARG A 56 3.30 0.93 2.89
C ARG A 56 2.63 -0.37 3.32
N GLY A 57 3.21 -1.06 4.29
CA GLY A 57 2.55 -2.17 4.98
C GLY A 57 2.38 -3.43 4.14
N LEU A 58 3.14 -3.57 3.06
CA LEU A 58 3.28 -4.83 2.34
C LEU A 58 4.38 -5.64 2.99
N SER A 59 4.01 -6.76 3.62
CA SER A 59 4.98 -7.75 4.08
C SER A 59 5.29 -8.72 2.95
N PRO A 60 6.57 -8.99 2.65
CA PRO A 60 6.97 -10.13 1.83
C PRO A 60 6.38 -11.40 2.41
N ILE A 61 5.77 -12.23 1.57
CA ILE A 61 5.56 -13.64 1.92
C ILE A 61 6.84 -14.35 1.49
N GLU A 62 7.46 -15.07 2.43
CA GLU A 62 8.61 -15.93 2.13
C GLU A 62 8.31 -16.77 0.87
N ASP A 63 9.23 -16.74 -0.09
CA ASP A 63 9.18 -17.48 -1.36
C ASP A 63 8.13 -17.07 -2.40
N SER A 64 7.51 -15.89 -2.31
CA SER A 64 6.57 -15.46 -3.36
C SER A 64 6.78 -14.04 -3.87
N LYS A 65 6.58 -13.85 -5.19
CA LYS A 65 6.45 -12.55 -5.85
C LYS A 65 5.10 -11.87 -5.57
N ALA A 66 4.41 -12.25 -4.49
CA ALA A 66 3.06 -11.81 -4.19
C ALA A 66 3.00 -11.23 -2.77
N LEU A 67 2.65 -9.95 -2.70
CA LEU A 67 2.45 -9.26 -1.43
C LEU A 67 0.96 -9.34 -1.08
N ILE A 68 0.64 -9.99 0.05
CA ILE A 68 -0.72 -10.03 0.60
C ILE A 68 -0.74 -9.21 1.89
N GLY A 69 -1.50 -8.12 1.91
CA GLY A 69 -1.73 -7.37 3.13
C GLY A 69 -2.23 -5.96 2.87
N GLY A 70 -3.48 -5.69 3.21
CA GLY A 70 -3.99 -4.32 3.32
C GLY A 70 -5.47 -4.19 3.07
N ALA A 71 -6.01 -3.05 3.52
CA ALA A 71 -7.38 -2.64 3.26
C ALA A 71 -7.76 -2.78 1.78
N THR A 72 -9.05 -2.98 1.51
CA THR A 72 -9.59 -3.09 0.14
C THR A 72 -9.22 -1.92 -0.77
N ASN A 73 -8.79 -0.78 -0.22
CA ASN A 73 -8.19 0.34 -0.94
C ASN A 73 -6.81 0.67 -0.36
N THR A 74 -5.75 0.35 -1.10
CA THR A 74 -4.36 0.66 -0.72
C THR A 74 -3.89 1.92 -1.41
N LYS A 75 -3.23 2.79 -0.65
CA LYS A 75 -2.67 4.06 -1.15
C LYS A 75 -1.38 3.80 -1.91
N VAL A 76 -1.19 4.58 -2.97
CA VAL A 76 0.05 4.68 -3.73
C VAL A 76 0.65 6.04 -3.44
N TYR A 77 1.95 6.05 -3.23
CA TYR A 77 2.73 7.22 -2.87
C TYR A 77 3.77 7.52 -3.96
N ASP A 78 4.25 8.76 -4.00
CA ASP A 78 5.51 9.14 -4.64
C ASP A 78 6.71 8.90 -3.71
N ALA A 79 7.91 9.26 -4.18
CA ALA A 79 9.15 9.10 -3.42
C ALA A 79 9.22 9.99 -2.17
N ASP A 80 8.49 11.11 -2.16
CA ASP A 80 8.42 12.05 -1.04
C ASP A 80 7.34 11.64 -0.02
N GLY A 81 6.57 10.57 -0.32
CA GLY A 81 5.51 10.06 0.53
C GLY A 81 4.17 10.79 0.39
N ASN A 82 3.98 11.58 -0.66
CA ASN A 82 2.67 12.14 -1.00
C ASN A 82 1.81 11.09 -1.70
N ILE A 83 0.50 11.12 -1.45
CA ILE A 83 -0.43 10.19 -2.08
C ILE A 83 -0.63 10.59 -3.55
N THR A 84 -0.31 9.69 -4.47
CA THR A 84 -0.52 9.84 -5.91
C THR A 84 -1.76 9.09 -6.39
N GLY A 85 -2.26 8.13 -5.61
CA GLY A 85 -3.47 7.39 -5.94
C GLY A 85 -3.84 6.33 -4.92
N ALA A 86 -4.79 5.49 -5.31
CA ALA A 86 -5.15 4.30 -4.56
C ALA A 86 -5.62 3.20 -5.52
N PHE A 87 -5.44 1.95 -5.13
CA PHE A 87 -5.90 0.79 -5.89
C PHE A 87 -6.62 -0.21 -5.01
N ASN A 88 -7.44 -1.05 -5.65
CA ASN A 88 -8.14 -2.13 -4.99
C ASN A 88 -7.49 -3.49 -5.30
N TYR A 89 -7.13 -4.23 -4.25
CA TYR A 89 -6.44 -5.52 -4.34
C TYR A 89 -7.18 -6.56 -5.19
N ASN A 90 -8.51 -6.53 -5.24
CA ASN A 90 -9.29 -7.50 -6.02
C ASN A 90 -8.96 -7.45 -7.52
N HIS A 91 -8.49 -6.30 -8.01
CA HIS A 91 -8.13 -6.08 -9.40
C HIS A 91 -6.63 -6.30 -9.68
N VAL A 92 -5.81 -6.54 -8.65
CA VAL A 92 -4.38 -6.81 -8.80
C VAL A 92 -4.18 -8.27 -9.23
N MET A 93 -3.27 -8.48 -10.17
CA MET A 93 -2.78 -9.80 -10.57
C MET A 93 -1.55 -10.18 -9.74
N PHE A 94 -0.54 -9.31 -9.69
CA PHE A 94 0.65 -9.46 -8.85
C PHE A 94 1.32 -8.10 -8.59
N ILE A 95 2.18 -8.06 -7.57
CA ILE A 95 2.97 -6.88 -7.20
C ILE A 95 4.42 -7.31 -7.08
N THR A 96 5.33 -6.64 -7.79
CA THR A 96 6.76 -6.91 -7.75
C THR A 96 7.48 -5.76 -7.07
N ILE A 97 8.42 -6.06 -6.17
CA ILE A 97 9.30 -5.05 -5.56
C ILE A 97 10.35 -4.67 -6.59
N VAL A 98 10.50 -3.37 -6.82
CA VAL A 98 11.50 -2.86 -7.77
C VAL A 98 12.86 -2.92 -7.07
N GLY A 99 13.74 -3.82 -7.53
CA GLY A 99 15.06 -4.06 -6.94
C GLY A 99 15.29 -5.48 -6.44
N ASP A 100 14.26 -6.32 -6.34
CA ASP A 100 14.37 -7.75 -5.99
C ASP A 100 14.78 -8.62 -7.20
N GLU A 101 15.37 -8.01 -8.22
CA GLU A 101 15.86 -8.68 -9.42
C GLU A 101 17.29 -9.19 -9.25
N GLU A 102 17.63 -9.73 -8.08
CA GLU A 102 18.86 -10.48 -7.84
C GLU A 102 18.58 -11.71 -6.97
N GLN A 103 17.91 -12.69 -7.57
CA GLN A 103 18.38 -14.08 -7.51
C GLN A 103 17.74 -14.88 -8.66
N LYS A 104 18.24 -14.64 -9.87
CA LYS A 104 18.29 -15.75 -10.83
C LYS A 104 19.41 -16.66 -10.35
N ASP A 105 19.04 -17.86 -9.93
CA ASP A 105 19.93 -19.01 -9.81
C ASP A 105 20.37 -19.42 -11.23
N ASP A 106 21.23 -18.58 -11.81
CA ASP A 106 21.89 -18.82 -13.09
C ASP A 106 23.21 -19.55 -12.83
N GLY A 107 23.13 -20.87 -12.63
CA GLY A 107 24.17 -21.80 -13.09
C GLY A 107 25.07 -22.47 -12.04
N ASP A 108 24.73 -23.71 -11.71
CA ASP A 108 25.72 -24.80 -11.65
C ASP A 108 25.21 -26.06 -12.37
N PRO A 109 25.63 -26.32 -13.62
CA PRO A 109 25.56 -27.66 -14.18
C PRO A 109 26.92 -28.35 -13.96
N GLY A 110 27.23 -28.68 -12.70
CA GLY A 110 28.37 -29.51 -12.32
C GLY A 110 27.94 -30.38 -11.14
N LEU A 111 27.99 -31.70 -11.14
CA LEU A 111 28.74 -32.67 -11.92
C LEU A 111 27.85 -33.91 -12.07
N MET A 112 27.64 -34.35 -13.31
CA MET A 112 27.43 -35.77 -13.56
C MET A 112 28.72 -36.48 -13.15
N GLN A 113 28.71 -37.17 -12.00
CA GLN A 113 29.76 -38.13 -11.69
C GLN A 113 29.27 -39.51 -12.11
N GLU A 114 29.56 -39.85 -13.37
CA GLU A 114 29.62 -41.23 -13.84
C GLU A 114 30.54 -42.04 -12.91
N SER A 115 29.96 -42.90 -12.07
CA SER A 115 30.71 -43.97 -11.42
C SER A 115 30.82 -45.16 -12.39
N ASN A 116 31.74 -45.06 -13.35
CA ASN A 116 32.21 -46.23 -14.09
C ASN A 116 33.29 -46.93 -13.24
N THR A 117 32.92 -48.00 -12.55
CA THR A 117 33.88 -48.99 -12.05
C THR A 117 33.77 -50.24 -12.92
N PRO A 118 34.78 -50.58 -13.74
CA PRO A 118 34.89 -51.90 -14.33
C PRO A 118 35.52 -52.84 -13.30
N ALA A 119 34.73 -53.73 -12.71
CA ALA A 119 35.28 -54.90 -12.02
C ALA A 119 35.40 -56.03 -13.05
N ALA A 120 36.63 -56.22 -13.53
CA ALA A 120 37.07 -57.41 -14.23
C ALA A 120 37.67 -58.40 -13.23
N ASN A 121 37.10 -59.60 -13.16
CA ASN A 121 37.71 -60.91 -12.82
C ASN A 121 36.57 -61.93 -12.66
N GLU A 122 36.40 -62.85 -13.61
CA GLU A 122 36.96 -64.23 -13.61
C GLU A 122 36.52 -65.08 -12.41
#